data_AF-A0A482WMC9-F1
#
_entry.id   AF-A0A482WMC9-F1
#
_cell.length_a   1.000
_cell.length_b   1.000
_cell.length_c   1.000
_cell.angle_alpha   90.00
_cell.angle_beta   90.00
_cell.angle_gamma   90.00
#
_symmetry.space_group_name_H-M   'P 1'
#
loop_
_entity.id
_entity.type
_entity.pdbx_description
1 polymer ?
#
loop_
_entity_poly.entity_id
_entity_poly.type
_entity_poly.pdbx_seq_one_letter_code
_entity_poly.pdbx_strand_id
1 'polypeptide(L)'
;MESRVCPMKLNDFSCQIKKSDSTGNDNQQKPVCDMTFKLEKTSGSIKTTQVQMELSKMDVLLDGLHKIKQQLSSVAASTANQ
;
A
#
# COMPACT_ATOMS: atom_id res chain seq x y z
N MET A 1 -26.54 -11.50 -2.75
CA MET A 1 -25.88 -10.90 -1.58
C MET A 1 -24.79 -9.99 -2.11
N GLU A 2 -25.09 -8.71 -2.37
CA GLU A 2 -24.06 -7.76 -2.78
C GLU A 2 -23.17 -7.47 -1.57
N SER A 3 -21.88 -7.79 -1.71
CA SER A 3 -20.87 -7.39 -0.74
C SER A 3 -20.88 -5.87 -0.70
N ARG A 4 -21.34 -5.29 0.41
CA ARG A 4 -21.24 -3.86 0.67
C ARG A 4 -19.76 -3.52 0.83
N VAL A 5 -19.07 -3.31 -0.28
CA VAL A 5 -17.71 -2.79 -0.28
C VAL A 5 -17.82 -1.38 0.27
N CYS A 6 -17.45 -1.18 1.53
CA CYS A 6 -17.32 0.15 2.10
C CYS A 6 -16.01 0.75 1.57
N PRO A 7 -16.05 1.73 0.65
CA PRO A 7 -14.84 2.34 0.14
C PRO A 7 -14.10 3.01 1.31
N MET A 8 -12.78 2.79 1.36
CA MET A 8 -11.88 3.47 2.29
C MET A 8 -10.99 4.42 1.50
N LYS A 9 -10.78 5.63 2.02
CA LYS A 9 -9.84 6.60 1.49
C LYS A 9 -8.49 6.42 2.18
N LEU A 10 -7.42 6.35 1.40
CA LEU A 10 -6.06 6.47 1.94
C LEU A 10 -5.77 7.96 2.14
N ASN A 11 -5.72 8.40 3.40
CA ASN A 11 -5.49 9.80 3.76
C ASN A 11 -4.01 10.13 3.94
N ASP A 12 -3.24 9.17 4.42
CA ASP A 12 -1.81 9.36 4.68
C ASP A 12 -1.06 8.03 4.56
N PHE A 13 0.20 8.13 4.13
CA PHE A 13 1.13 7.02 3.98
C PHE A 13 2.53 7.46 4.41
N SER A 14 3.15 6.66 5.27
CA SER A 14 4.55 6.83 5.64
C SER A 14 5.29 5.50 5.68
N CYS A 15 6.60 5.56 5.46
CA CYS A 15 7.51 4.41 5.49
C CYS A 15 8.71 4.79 6.35
N GLN A 16 8.94 4.05 7.44
CA GLN A 16 10.16 4.18 8.23
C GLN A 16 11.10 3.00 7.92
N ILE A 17 12.26 3.29 7.34
CA ILE A 17 13.26 2.26 7.06
C ILE A 17 13.94 1.87 8.38
N LYS A 18 13.95 0.56 8.67
CA LYS A 18 14.63 -0.04 9.83
C LYS A 18 15.51 -1.19 9.38
N LYS A 19 16.49 -1.53 10.20
CA LYS A 19 17.19 -2.82 10.11
C LYS A 19 16.32 -3.85 10.83
N SER A 20 16.08 -5.00 10.21
CA SER A 20 15.30 -6.06 10.88
C SER A 20 16.09 -6.61 12.07
N ASP A 21 15.48 -6.57 13.26
CA ASP A 21 16.02 -7.14 14.49
C ASP A 21 15.84 -8.67 14.50
N SER A 22 16.46 -9.38 13.55
CA SER A 22 16.59 -10.83 13.67
C SER A 22 17.60 -11.14 14.78
N THR A 23 17.09 -11.39 15.98
CA THR A 23 17.81 -12.08 17.06
C THR A 23 18.11 -13.51 16.62
N GLY A 24 19.25 -13.74 15.99
CA GLY A 24 19.69 -15.09 15.68
C GLY A 24 20.68 -15.17 14.55
N ASN A 25 21.95 -15.14 14.91
CA ASN A 25 23.10 -15.68 14.18
C ASN A 25 23.51 -14.96 12.88
N ASP A 26 24.83 -14.91 12.67
CA ASP A 26 25.54 -14.20 11.62
C ASP A 26 24.93 -14.36 10.20
N ASN A 27 24.37 -13.28 9.65
CA ASN A 27 24.62 -12.76 8.29
C ASN A 27 23.53 -11.77 7.82
N GLN A 28 23.91 -10.49 7.67
CA GLN A 28 23.19 -9.41 6.98
C GLN A 28 21.73 -9.15 7.43
N GLN A 29 21.54 -8.22 8.37
CA GLN A 29 20.24 -7.61 8.64
C GLN A 29 19.67 -7.01 7.34
N LYS A 30 18.55 -7.58 6.85
CA LYS A 30 17.87 -7.03 5.68
C LYS A 30 17.13 -5.74 6.06
N PRO A 31 17.23 -4.69 5.25
CA PRO A 31 16.47 -3.47 5.47
C PRO A 31 14.99 -3.73 5.19
N VAL A 32 14.16 -3.26 6.10
CA VAL A 32 12.69 -3.32 6.04
C VAL A 32 12.12 -1.91 6.12
N CYS A 33 10.92 -1.74 5.58
CA CYS A 33 10.11 -0.54 5.70
C CYS A 33 8.91 -0.86 6.58
N ASP A 34 8.80 -0.18 7.72
CA ASP A 34 7.57 -0.17 8.51
C ASP A 34 6.62 0.85 7.88
N MET A 35 5.68 0.35 7.08
CA MET A 35 4.66 1.14 6.41
C MET A 35 3.50 1.44 7.35
N THR A 36 3.07 2.70 7.40
CA THR A 36 1.86 3.13 8.12
C THR A 36 0.87 3.72 7.12
N PHE A 37 -0.34 3.17 7.10
CA PHE A 37 -1.46 3.63 6.27
C PHE A 37 -2.57 4.20 7.16
N LYS A 38 -2.95 5.45 6.93
CA LYS A 38 -4.11 6.09 7.58
C LYS A 38 -5.31 6.01 6.65
N LEU A 39 -6.25 5.12 6.95
CA LEU A 39 -7.43 4.85 6.14
C LEU A 39 -8.67 5.50 6.78
N GLU A 40 -9.45 6.25 6.03
CA GLU A 40 -10.72 6.79 6.48
C GLU A 40 -11.88 6.05 5.81
N LYS A 41 -12.83 5.58 6.64
CA LYS A 41 -14.09 5.01 6.15
C LYS A 41 -15.05 6.12 5.77
N THR A 42 -16.03 5.81 4.91
CA THR A 42 -17.14 6.73 4.58
C THR A 42 -17.90 7.26 5.81
N SER A 43 -17.86 6.54 6.94
CA SER A 43 -18.43 6.98 8.22
C SER A 43 -17.59 8.05 8.96
N GLY A 44 -16.48 8.52 8.39
CA GLY A 44 -15.52 9.43 9.02
C GLY A 44 -14.56 8.75 10.01
N SER A 45 -14.69 7.43 10.21
CA SER A 45 -13.84 6.70 11.15
C SER A 45 -12.45 6.47 10.55
N ILE A 46 -11.41 6.84 11.29
CA ILE A 46 -10.01 6.63 10.90
C ILE A 46 -9.50 5.30 11.45
N LYS A 47 -8.86 4.50 10.59
CA LYS A 47 -8.15 3.27 10.90
C LYS A 47 -6.69 3.41 10.47
N THR A 48 -5.77 3.23 11.40
CA THR A 48 -4.34 3.13 11.10
C THR A 48 -3.95 1.66 10.95
N THR A 49 -3.29 1.30 9.85
CA THR A 49 -2.76 -0.05 9.60
C THR A 49 -1.26 0.03 9.44
N GLN A 50 -0.54 -0.88 10.09
CA GLN A 50 0.91 -0.99 9.97
C GLN A 50 1.29 -2.31 9.32
N VAL A 51 2.23 -2.27 8.38
CA VAL A 51 2.74 -3.44 7.67
C VAL A 51 4.25 -3.31 7.55
N GLN A 52 4.98 -4.34 7.95
CA GLN A 52 6.41 -4.41 7.70
C GLN A 52 6.65 -5.07 6.34
N MET A 53 7.44 -4.41 5.50
CA MET A 53 7.77 -4.88 4.15
C MET A 53 9.27 -4.91 3.94
N GLU A 54 9.80 -6.01 3.41
CA GLU A 54 11.19 -6.04 2.94
C GLU A 54 11.38 -5.05 1.78
N LEU A 55 12.46 -4.27 1.78
CA LEU A 55 12.69 -3.30 0.70
C LEU A 55 12.76 -3.95 -0.69
N SER A 56 13.22 -5.21 -0.78
CA SER A 56 13.24 -5.97 -2.04
C SER A 56 11.85 -6.27 -2.61
N LYS A 57 10.79 -6.13 -1.81
CA LYS A 57 9.39 -6.30 -2.24
C LYS A 57 8.72 -4.96 -2.58
N MET A 58 9.39 -3.83 -2.30
CA MET A 58 8.88 -2.49 -2.60
C MET A 58 8.69 -2.29 -4.11
N ASP A 59 9.62 -2.81 -4.92
CA ASP A 59 9.55 -2.71 -6.38
C ASP A 59 8.28 -3.39 -6.93
N VAL A 60 7.88 -4.52 -6.35
CA VAL A 60 6.64 -5.24 -6.72
C VAL A 60 5.40 -4.39 -6.40
N LEU A 61 5.39 -3.72 -5.25
CA LEU A 61 4.31 -2.82 -4.88
C LEU A 61 4.21 -1.64 -5.85
N LEU A 62 5.34 -1.02 -6.19
CA LEU A 62 5.40 0.13 -7.11
C LEU A 62 4.95 -0.25 -8.52
N ASP A 63 5.38 -1.40 -9.03
CA ASP A 63 4.93 -1.93 -10.32
C ASP A 63 3.40 -2.20 -10.32
N GLY A 64 2.89 -2.80 -9.25
CA GLY A 64 1.44 -3.01 -9.08
C GLY A 64 0.65 -1.70 -9.11
N LEU A 65 1.09 -0.67 -8.38
CA LEU A 65 0.46 0.65 -8.37
C LEU A 65 0.54 1.34 -9.75
N HIS A 66 1.65 1.17 -10.46
CA HIS A 66 1.81 1.70 -11.81
C HIS A 66 0.81 1.07 -12.78
N LYS A 67 0.64 -0.26 -12.74
CA LYS A 67 -0.34 -0.99 -13.56
C LYS A 67 -1.77 -0.54 -13.26
N ILE A 68 -2.12 -0.37 -11.99
CA ILE A 68 -3.43 0.16 -11.59
C ILE A 68 -3.65 1.55 -12.19
N LYS A 69 -2.65 2.45 -12.11
CA LYS A 69 -2.72 3.79 -12.72
C LYS A 69 -2.97 3.72 -14.23
N GLN A 70 -2.26 2.85 -14.95
CA GLN A 70 -2.42 2.67 -16.39
C GLN A 70 -3.84 2.20 -16.74
N GLN A 71 -4.36 1.21 -16.00
CA GLN A 71 -5.71 0.69 -16.20
C GLN A 71 -6.78 1.77 -15.96
N LEU A 72 -6.66 2.53 -14.87
CA LEU A 72 -7.58 3.64 -14.58
C LEU A 72 -7.54 4.72 -15.66
N SER A 73 -6.35 5.04 -16.17
CA SER A 73 -6.19 6.01 -17.26
C SER A 73 -6.83 5.52 -18.56
N SER A 74 -6.67 4.24 -18.89
CA SER A 74 -7.30 3.61 -20.05
C SER A 74 -8.84 3.63 -19.94
N VAL A 75 -9.37 3.31 -18.76
CA VAL A 75 -10.83 3.35 -18.50
C VAL A 75 -11.34 4.78 -18.68
N ALA A 76 -10.69 5.77 -18.06
CA ALA A 76 -11.10 7.17 -18.19
C ALA A 76 -11.10 7.65 -19.65
N ALA A 77 -10.09 7.27 -20.44
CA ALA A 77 -10.02 7.60 -21.87
C ALA A 77 -11.14 6.91 -22.68
N SER A 78 -11.50 5.67 -22.35
CA SER A 78 -12.59 4.95 -23.02
C SER A 78 -13.97 5.51 -22.71
N THR A 79 -14.20 5.99 -21.48
CA THR A 79 -15.47 6.59 -21.06
C THR A 79 -15.66 8.00 -21.63
N ALA A 80 -14.59 8.72 -21.96
CA ALA A 80 -14.66 10.07 -22.55
C ALA A 80 -15.04 10.09 -24.05
N ASN A 81 -14.96 8.94 -24.72
CA ASN A 81 -15.29 8.78 -26.15
C ASN A 81 -16.65 8.11 -26.39
N GLN A 82 -17.49 7.98 -25.36
CA GLN A 82 -18.90 7.57 -25.44
C GLN A 82 -19.81 8.76 -25.17
#